data_AF-A0A1Q3AQS9-F1
#
_entry.id   AF-A0A1Q3AQS9-F1
#
_cell.length_a   1.000
_cell.length_b   1.000
_cell.length_c   1.000
_cell.angle_alpha   90.00
_cell.angle_beta   90.00
_cell.angle_gamma   90.00
#
_symmetry.space_group_name_H-M   'P 1'
#
loop_
_entity.id
_entity.type
_entity.pdbx_description
1 polymer ?
#
loop_
_entity_poly.entity_id
_entity_poly.type
_entity_poly.pdbx_seq_one_letter_code
_entity_poly.pdbx_strand_id
1 'polypeptide(L)'
;MVATWDDSDSSSSEEESDEEVVNFALMALEEDTSGDESENEVNFTFEELQNAYENLFKEYENTCLKNKSLKKKAMSMSNELEILKNENSKYVNEIESLKDKNSFYMNEIDVLNVSSKLSNDFMEENEKLKIEIDALKKSFSTFSNSSAKLDNLLGLQRCVFDKAGLGYEEMKNVKHFNNFFVKKIEPKIVCNYCGRIGHISTSCIFRNNPCYGKTRRIWVPKGTLVTNLKGPKFKWVPKA
;
A
#
# COMPACT_ATOMS: atom_id res chain seq x y z
N MET A 1 -26.96 38.89 7.30
CA MET A 1 -26.83 39.26 8.72
C MET A 1 -25.37 39.67 8.89
N VAL A 2 -24.94 40.94 8.79
CA VAL A 2 -25.22 42.13 9.65
C VAL A 2 -25.02 41.74 11.13
N ALA A 3 -24.01 42.23 11.85
CA ALA A 3 -23.60 43.63 11.98
C ALA A 3 -22.08 43.89 11.89
N THR A 4 -21.80 45.07 11.33
CA THR A 4 -20.55 45.86 11.34
C THR A 4 -20.51 46.79 12.56
N TRP A 5 -19.41 47.57 12.67
CA TRP A 5 -19.18 48.81 13.44
C TRP A 5 -18.46 48.65 14.79
N ASP A 6 -17.49 49.48 15.17
CA ASP A 6 -16.58 50.40 14.46
C ASP A 6 -15.55 50.85 15.51
N ASP A 7 -14.33 51.17 15.07
CA ASP A 7 -13.26 51.78 15.86
C ASP A 7 -13.59 53.24 16.22
N SER A 8 -13.18 53.69 17.40
CA SER A 8 -12.69 55.06 17.61
C SER A 8 -11.97 55.20 18.96
N ASP A 9 -10.64 55.29 18.89
CA ASP A 9 -9.80 55.94 19.91
C ASP A 9 -9.97 57.47 19.82
N SER A 10 -10.21 58.15 20.94
CA SER A 10 -9.74 59.54 21.13
C SER A 10 -9.78 60.02 22.58
N SER A 11 -8.56 60.25 23.10
CA SER A 11 -8.14 61.43 23.88
C SER A 11 -8.45 61.58 25.38
N SER A 12 -7.38 61.41 26.18
CA SER A 12 -6.83 62.35 27.20
C SER A 12 -7.71 63.48 27.75
N SER A 13 -7.85 63.55 29.08
CA SER A 13 -7.62 64.79 29.86
C SER A 13 -7.66 64.54 31.39
N GLU A 14 -6.67 65.14 32.04
CA GLU A 14 -6.50 65.64 33.42
C GLU A 14 -7.09 64.95 34.67
N GLU A 15 -6.22 64.92 35.68
CA GLU A 15 -6.51 64.70 37.10
C GLU A 15 -7.58 65.64 37.63
N GLU A 16 -8.61 65.09 38.28
CA GLU A 16 -9.34 65.80 39.32
C GLU A 16 -9.51 64.87 40.52
N SER A 17 -8.98 65.35 41.64
CA SER A 17 -9.12 64.81 42.97
C SER A 17 -10.60 64.75 43.34
N ASP A 18 -11.15 63.55 43.46
CA ASP A 18 -12.47 63.35 44.04
C ASP A 18 -12.38 63.61 45.56
N GLU A 19 -12.54 64.89 45.94
CA GLU A 19 -12.97 65.28 47.27
C GLU A 19 -14.31 64.62 47.56
N GLU A 20 -14.33 63.69 48.52
CA GLU A 20 -15.55 63.06 49.04
C GLU A 20 -16.49 64.14 49.59
N VAL A 21 -17.41 64.63 48.75
CA VAL A 21 -18.49 65.52 49.16
C VAL A 21 -19.49 64.71 49.99
N VAL A 22 -19.41 64.87 51.31
CA VAL A 22 -20.40 64.33 52.25
C VAL A 22 -21.72 65.08 52.06
N ASN A 23 -22.63 64.51 51.30
CA ASN A 23 -24.01 65.00 51.18
C ASN A 23 -24.80 64.74 52.48
N PHE A 24 -24.63 65.60 53.48
CA PHE A 24 -25.57 65.72 54.60
C PHE A 24 -26.81 66.48 54.11
N ALA A 25 -27.85 65.74 53.71
CA ALA A 25 -29.15 66.33 53.39
C ALA A 25 -29.84 66.83 54.67
N LEU A 26 -29.64 68.12 54.99
CA LEU A 26 -30.45 68.85 55.96
C LEU A 26 -31.76 69.28 55.28
N MET A 27 -32.83 68.51 55.45
CA MET A 27 -34.18 68.95 55.09
C MET A 27 -34.62 70.02 56.10
N ALA A 28 -34.62 71.27 55.65
CA ALA A 28 -35.17 72.40 56.38
C ALA A 28 -36.67 72.17 56.64
N LEU A 29 -37.09 72.38 57.90
CA LEU A 29 -38.49 72.47 58.28
C LEU A 29 -38.99 73.86 57.86
N GLU A 30 -39.76 73.94 56.78
CA GLU A 30 -40.61 75.10 56.51
C GLU A 30 -41.84 74.99 57.42
N GLU A 31 -41.85 75.84 58.43
CA GLU A 31 -43.01 76.19 59.23
C GLU A 31 -44.00 76.96 58.34
N ASP A 32 -45.19 76.39 58.09
CA ASP A 32 -46.45 77.11 58.29
C ASP A 32 -47.72 76.32 57.87
N THR A 33 -48.56 76.10 58.90
CA THR A 33 -50.01 76.28 58.91
C THR A 33 -50.98 75.25 58.30
N SER A 34 -51.83 74.79 59.22
CA SER A 34 -53.28 74.60 59.10
C SER A 34 -53.81 73.23 58.68
N GLY A 35 -54.40 72.55 59.66
CA GLY A 35 -55.46 71.59 59.45
C GLY A 35 -55.31 70.30 60.24
N ASP A 36 -55.98 70.26 61.40
CA ASP A 36 -56.33 69.06 62.17
C ASP A 36 -55.32 68.58 63.24
N GLU A 37 -55.12 69.44 64.26
CA GLU A 37 -54.57 69.09 65.57
C GLU A 37 -55.60 68.27 66.39
N SER A 38 -55.90 67.05 65.96
CA SER A 38 -56.40 66.03 66.89
C SER A 38 -55.19 65.30 67.48
N GLU A 39 -54.77 65.84 68.62
CA GLU A 39 -53.73 65.34 69.52
C GLU A 39 -53.85 63.81 69.72
N ASN A 40 -53.12 63.03 68.91
CA ASN A 40 -52.47 61.83 69.41
C ASN A 40 -51.07 62.23 69.92
N GLU A 41 -51.02 63.30 70.71
CA GLU A 41 -49.86 63.60 71.54
C GLU A 41 -49.86 62.52 72.63
N VAL A 42 -49.33 61.34 72.28
CA VAL A 42 -49.11 60.26 73.24
C VAL A 42 -48.06 60.79 74.20
N ASN A 43 -48.53 61.39 75.29
CA ASN A 43 -47.72 61.89 76.38
C ASN A 43 -47.09 60.68 77.08
N PHE A 44 -46.04 60.12 76.48
CA PHE A 44 -45.21 59.10 77.09
C PHE A 44 -44.68 59.66 78.39
N THR A 45 -44.85 58.91 79.46
CA THR A 45 -44.22 59.28 80.72
C THR A 45 -42.70 59.13 80.55
N PHE A 46 -41.93 60.00 81.20
CA PHE A 46 -40.46 59.96 81.14
C PHE A 46 -39.91 58.56 81.50
N GLU A 47 -40.56 57.87 82.44
CA GLU A 47 -40.27 56.50 82.86
C GLU A 47 -40.43 55.48 81.71
N GLU A 48 -41.49 55.58 80.91
CA GLU A 48 -41.73 54.70 79.75
C GLU A 48 -40.66 54.92 78.67
N LEU A 49 -40.31 56.17 78.39
CA LEU A 49 -39.27 56.52 77.42
C LEU A 49 -37.89 56.00 77.88
N GLN A 50 -37.58 56.16 79.17
CA GLN A 50 -36.34 55.67 79.76
C GLN A 50 -36.25 54.14 79.68
N ASN A 51 -37.32 53.43 80.02
CA ASN A 51 -37.36 51.97 79.93
C ASN A 51 -37.25 51.47 78.48
N ALA A 52 -37.92 52.14 77.52
CA ALA A 52 -37.80 51.81 76.10
C ALA A 52 -36.35 52.00 75.60
N TYR A 53 -35.68 53.08 75.99
CA TYR A 53 -34.28 53.33 75.64
C TYR A 53 -33.33 52.29 76.23
N GLU A 54 -33.51 51.91 77.49
CA GLU A 54 -32.71 50.85 78.12
C GLU A 54 -32.87 49.49 77.42
N ASN A 55 -34.10 49.14 77.04
CA ASN A 55 -34.37 47.91 76.30
C ASN A 55 -33.72 47.94 74.91
N LEU A 56 -33.84 49.08 74.21
CA LEU A 56 -33.16 49.29 72.92
C LEU A 56 -31.64 49.15 73.05
N PHE A 57 -31.05 49.72 74.11
CA PHE A 57 -29.61 49.62 74.37
C PHE A 57 -29.17 48.16 74.63
N LYS A 58 -29.93 47.41 75.43
CA LYS A 58 -29.68 45.97 75.68
C LYS A 58 -29.77 45.15 74.38
N GLU A 59 -30.74 45.43 73.52
CA GLU A 59 -30.86 44.77 72.21
C GLU A 59 -29.70 45.13 71.27
N TYR A 60 -29.28 46.40 71.27
CA TYR A 60 -28.13 46.88 70.52
C TYR A 60 -26.86 46.15 70.95
N GLU A 61 -26.58 46.08 72.26
CA GLU A 61 -25.40 45.39 72.79
C GLU A 61 -25.39 43.91 72.41
N ASN A 62 -26.54 43.23 72.55
CA ASN A 62 -26.71 41.85 72.10
C ASN A 62 -26.45 41.69 70.59
N THR A 63 -26.91 42.63 69.78
CA THR A 63 -26.68 42.63 68.33
C THR A 63 -25.20 42.83 67.99
N CYS A 64 -24.51 43.72 68.70
CA CYS A 64 -23.06 43.91 68.56
C CYS A 64 -22.28 42.63 68.89
N LEU A 65 -22.66 41.90 69.94
CA LEU A 65 -22.03 40.62 70.30
C LEU A 65 -22.24 39.56 69.21
N LYS A 66 -23.47 39.45 68.69
CA LYS A 66 -23.79 38.56 67.55
C LYS A 66 -22.94 38.91 66.34
N ASN A 67 -22.81 40.19 66.01
CA ASN A 67 -22.02 40.64 64.86
C ASN A 67 -20.52 40.31 65.01
N LYS A 68 -19.94 40.51 66.21
CA LYS A 68 -18.56 40.07 66.51
C LYS A 68 -18.38 38.56 66.29
N SER A 69 -19.36 37.75 66.69
CA SER A 69 -19.31 36.30 66.49
C SER A 69 -19.39 35.90 65.01
N LEU A 70 -20.24 36.56 64.23
CA LEU A 70 -20.37 36.33 62.78
C LEU A 70 -19.11 36.74 62.04
N LYS A 71 -18.50 37.88 62.40
CA LYS A 71 -17.21 38.32 61.82
C LYS A 71 -16.11 37.28 62.03
N LYS A 72 -16.03 36.66 63.21
CA LYS A 72 -15.07 35.56 63.47
C LYS A 72 -15.35 34.34 62.59
N LYS A 73 -16.61 33.94 62.44
CA LYS A 73 -17.01 32.83 61.56
C LYS A 73 -16.67 33.13 60.10
N ALA A 74 -16.93 34.36 59.63
CA ALA A 74 -16.61 34.79 58.27
C ALA A 74 -15.10 34.72 57.99
N MET A 75 -14.26 35.17 58.94
CA MET A 75 -12.80 35.04 58.82
C MET A 75 -12.34 33.58 58.78
N SER A 76 -12.90 32.71 59.65
CA SER A 76 -12.60 31.27 59.64
C SER A 76 -12.92 30.63 58.29
N MET A 77 -14.11 30.92 57.75
CA MET A 77 -14.57 30.39 56.47
C MET A 77 -13.73 30.91 55.29
N SER A 78 -13.30 32.17 55.35
CA SER A 78 -12.39 32.74 54.35
C SER A 78 -11.04 32.01 54.32
N ASN A 79 -10.49 31.67 55.48
CA ASN A 79 -9.23 30.93 55.57
C ASN A 79 -9.38 29.50 55.04
N GLU A 80 -10.48 28.82 55.36
CA GLU A 80 -10.78 27.48 54.82
C GLU A 80 -10.92 27.50 53.29
N LEU A 81 -11.58 28.52 52.73
CA LEU A 81 -11.68 28.70 51.28
C LEU A 81 -10.31 28.91 50.62
N GLU A 82 -9.40 29.64 51.26
CA GLU A 82 -8.04 29.83 50.76
C GLU A 82 -7.24 28.53 50.73
N ILE A 83 -7.35 27.71 51.78
CA ILE A 83 -6.73 26.37 51.83
C ILE A 83 -7.26 25.48 50.72
N LEU A 84 -8.59 25.38 50.58
CA LEU A 84 -9.23 24.56 49.55
C LEU A 84 -8.88 25.04 48.13
N LYS A 85 -8.77 26.36 47.93
CA LYS A 85 -8.31 26.93 46.65
C LYS A 85 -6.89 26.50 46.31
N ASN A 86 -6.00 26.48 47.29
CA ASN A 86 -4.61 26.03 47.13
C ASN A 86 -4.50 24.51 46.92
N GLU A 87 -5.41 23.72 47.49
CA GLU A 87 -5.48 22.27 47.20
C GLU A 87 -6.02 22.01 45.79
N ASN A 88 -7.09 22.70 45.40
CA ASN A 88 -7.64 22.60 44.05
C ASN A 88 -6.62 22.99 42.98
N SER A 89 -5.79 24.02 43.21
CA SER A 89 -4.75 24.38 42.24
C SER A 89 -3.69 23.28 42.09
N LYS A 90 -3.33 22.57 43.15
CA LYS A 90 -2.43 21.40 43.07
C LYS A 90 -3.04 20.28 42.24
N TYR A 91 -4.31 19.94 42.48
CA TYR A 91 -5.00 18.89 41.71
C TYR A 91 -5.15 19.25 40.24
N VAL A 92 -5.45 20.52 39.92
CA VAL A 92 -5.52 20.99 38.53
C VAL A 92 -4.16 20.81 37.82
N ASN A 93 -3.06 21.19 38.47
CA ASN A 93 -1.72 21.00 37.91
C ASN A 93 -1.37 19.51 37.72
N GLU A 94 -1.77 18.66 38.66
CA GLU A 94 -1.56 17.21 38.54
C GLU A 94 -2.36 16.63 37.37
N ILE A 95 -3.62 17.03 37.20
CA ILE A 95 -4.48 16.63 36.07
C ILE A 95 -3.85 17.08 34.74
N GLU A 96 -3.33 18.29 34.66
CA GLU A 96 -2.63 18.79 33.46
C GLU A 96 -1.39 17.95 33.14
N SER A 97 -0.56 17.66 34.15
CA SER A 97 0.62 16.80 33.98
C SER A 97 0.26 15.37 33.53
N LEU A 98 -0.86 14.82 34.01
CA LEU A 98 -1.35 13.49 33.60
C LEU A 98 -1.92 13.53 32.19
N LYS A 99 -2.59 14.61 31.82
CA LYS A 99 -3.10 14.82 30.46
C LYS A 99 -1.96 14.86 29.44
N ASP A 100 -0.88 15.55 29.76
CA ASP A 100 0.32 15.61 28.91
C ASP A 100 0.99 14.25 28.77
N LYS A 101 1.11 13.49 29.87
CA LYS A 101 1.61 12.11 29.84
C LYS A 101 0.72 11.20 28.99
N ASN A 102 -0.60 11.30 29.12
CA ASN A 102 -1.53 10.53 28.31
C ASN A 102 -1.40 10.88 26.82
N SER A 103 -1.23 12.17 26.49
CA SER A 103 -0.96 12.60 25.11
C SER A 103 0.32 11.96 24.55
N PHE A 104 1.39 11.92 25.35
CA PHE A 104 2.64 11.24 24.98
C PHE A 104 2.43 9.74 24.71
N TYR A 105 1.79 9.02 25.64
CA TYR A 105 1.55 7.58 25.48
C TYR A 105 0.64 7.25 24.29
N MET A 106 -0.36 8.09 24.00
CA MET A 106 -1.21 7.93 22.82
C MET A 106 -0.38 8.01 21.53
N ASN A 107 0.53 8.97 21.42
CA ASN A 107 1.43 9.07 20.27
C ASN A 107 2.35 7.84 20.14
N GLU A 108 2.87 7.33 21.27
CA GLU A 108 3.70 6.12 21.27
C GLU A 108 2.93 4.87 20.81
N ILE A 109 1.68 4.72 21.24
CA ILE A 109 0.78 3.65 20.78
C ILE A 109 0.53 3.76 19.28
N ASP A 110 0.30 4.97 18.74
CA ASP A 110 0.10 5.18 17.31
C ASP A 110 1.34 4.79 16.48
N VAL A 111 2.54 5.16 16.96
CA VAL A 111 3.80 4.77 16.33
C VAL A 111 3.98 3.24 16.35
N LEU A 112 3.70 2.60 17.48
CA LEU A 112 3.76 1.13 17.61
C LEU A 112 2.76 0.43 16.68
N ASN A 113 1.55 0.97 16.55
CA ASN A 113 0.53 0.44 15.64
C ASN A 113 0.96 0.53 14.17
N VAL A 114 1.52 1.66 13.75
CA VAL A 114 2.07 1.82 12.39
C VAL A 114 3.22 0.85 12.16
N SER A 115 4.14 0.72 13.13
CA SER A 115 5.27 -0.21 13.04
C SER A 115 4.82 -1.67 12.94
N SER A 116 3.83 -2.07 13.76
CA SER A 116 3.27 -3.42 13.73
C SER A 116 2.59 -3.72 12.39
N LYS A 117 1.84 -2.77 11.85
CA LYS A 117 1.22 -2.92 10.53
C LYS A 117 2.28 -3.11 9.43
N LEU A 118 3.30 -2.25 9.42
CA LEU A 118 4.40 -2.35 8.47
C LEU A 118 5.14 -3.70 8.58
N SER A 119 5.35 -4.20 9.80
CA SER A 119 5.95 -5.51 10.03
C SER A 119 5.10 -6.65 9.44
N ASN A 120 3.77 -6.57 9.57
CA ASN A 120 2.88 -7.58 8.99
C ASN A 120 2.91 -7.54 7.46
N ASP A 121 2.88 -6.35 6.85
CA ASP A 121 2.96 -6.17 5.41
C ASP A 121 4.27 -6.79 4.85
N PHE A 122 5.41 -6.55 5.51
CA PHE A 122 6.68 -7.16 5.14
C PHE A 122 6.70 -8.69 5.29
N MET A 123 6.02 -9.25 6.29
CA MET A 123 5.92 -10.69 6.47
C MET A 123 5.13 -11.33 5.31
N GLU A 124 3.99 -10.74 4.92
CA GLU A 124 3.20 -11.22 3.79
C GLU A 124 3.98 -11.14 2.46
N GLU A 125 4.73 -10.06 2.23
CA GLU A 125 5.57 -9.92 1.03
C GLU A 125 6.67 -10.99 1.00
N ASN A 126 7.34 -11.24 2.13
CA ASN A 126 8.36 -12.28 2.23
C ASN A 126 7.81 -13.69 1.96
N GLU A 127 6.59 -14.00 2.41
CA GLU A 127 5.94 -15.27 2.10
C GLU A 127 5.67 -15.41 0.59
N LYS A 128 5.17 -14.36 -0.07
CA LYS A 128 4.97 -14.34 -1.53
C LYS A 128 6.28 -14.55 -2.28
N LEU A 129 7.33 -13.80 -1.91
CA LEU A 129 8.65 -13.94 -2.51
C LEU A 129 9.23 -15.35 -2.33
N LYS A 130 8.99 -15.99 -1.19
CA LYS A 130 9.43 -17.36 -0.95
C LYS A 130 8.75 -18.36 -1.89
N ILE A 131 7.44 -18.22 -2.11
CA ILE A 131 6.68 -19.03 -3.06
C ILE A 131 7.21 -18.83 -4.49
N GLU A 132 7.47 -17.58 -4.89
CA GLU A 132 8.04 -17.27 -6.20
C GLU A 132 9.45 -17.87 -6.39
N ILE A 133 10.31 -17.77 -5.38
CA ILE A 133 11.65 -18.37 -5.39
C ILE A 133 11.56 -19.89 -5.55
N ASP A 134 10.66 -20.57 -4.85
CA ASP A 134 10.48 -22.02 -4.97
C ASP A 134 9.98 -22.42 -6.37
N ALA A 135 9.06 -21.64 -6.93
CA ALA A 135 8.59 -21.83 -8.31
C ALA A 135 9.71 -21.62 -9.35
N LEU A 136 10.51 -20.56 -9.18
CA LEU A 136 11.67 -20.25 -10.03
C LEU A 136 12.77 -21.32 -9.90
N LYS A 137 13.02 -21.82 -8.70
CA LYS A 137 14.00 -22.88 -8.47
C LYS A 137 13.58 -24.18 -9.18
N LYS A 138 12.29 -24.50 -9.16
CA LYS A 138 11.72 -25.62 -9.90
C LYS A 138 11.89 -25.44 -11.41
N SER A 139 11.53 -24.28 -11.96
CA SER A 139 11.71 -24.00 -13.40
C SER A 139 13.19 -24.04 -13.81
N PHE A 140 14.08 -23.46 -13.00
CA PHE A 140 15.52 -23.49 -13.23
C PHE A 140 16.08 -24.92 -13.23
N SER A 141 15.64 -25.79 -12.31
CA SER A 141 16.06 -27.20 -12.30
C SER A 141 15.63 -27.93 -13.59
N THR A 142 14.41 -27.67 -14.08
CA THR A 142 13.93 -28.27 -15.33
C THR A 142 14.70 -27.74 -16.54
N PHE A 143 15.01 -26.44 -16.57
CA PHE A 143 15.82 -25.80 -17.59
C PHE A 143 17.24 -26.37 -17.60
N SER A 144 17.92 -26.45 -16.45
CA SER A 144 19.26 -27.03 -16.32
C SER A 144 19.31 -28.49 -16.80
N ASN A 145 18.32 -29.31 -16.42
CA ASN A 145 18.20 -30.69 -16.90
C ASN A 145 18.02 -30.76 -18.42
N SER A 146 17.23 -29.86 -19.00
CA SER A 146 17.05 -29.78 -20.46
C SER A 146 18.31 -29.29 -21.19
N SER A 147 19.05 -28.34 -20.61
CA SER A 147 20.33 -27.85 -21.13
C SER A 147 21.36 -28.97 -21.17
N ALA A 148 21.53 -29.73 -20.09
CA ALA A 148 22.47 -30.85 -20.06
C ALA A 148 22.13 -31.92 -21.11
N LYS A 149 20.84 -32.19 -21.34
CA LYS A 149 20.39 -33.09 -22.42
C LYS A 149 20.74 -32.53 -23.81
N LEU A 150 20.54 -31.23 -24.02
CA LEU A 150 20.90 -30.56 -25.26
C LEU A 150 22.41 -30.57 -25.50
N ASP A 151 23.22 -30.26 -24.48
CA ASP A 151 24.68 -30.28 -24.56
C ASP A 151 25.20 -31.68 -24.88
N ASN A 152 24.63 -32.72 -24.28
CA ASN A 152 24.94 -34.11 -24.63
C ASN A 152 24.60 -34.43 -26.09
N LEU A 153 23.45 -33.95 -26.59
CA LEU A 153 23.04 -34.14 -27.99
C LEU A 153 23.98 -33.42 -28.96
N LEU A 154 24.32 -32.17 -28.69
CA LEU A 154 25.24 -31.37 -29.51
C LEU A 154 26.68 -31.89 -29.43
N GLY A 155 27.11 -32.38 -28.27
CA GLY A 155 28.40 -33.04 -28.07
C GLY A 155 28.57 -34.29 -28.93
N LEU A 156 27.50 -35.08 -29.10
CA LEU A 156 27.48 -36.22 -30.03
C LEU A 156 27.53 -35.77 -31.50
N GLN A 157 26.93 -34.62 -31.83
CA GLN A 157 26.89 -34.08 -33.19
C GLN A 157 28.23 -33.45 -33.64
N ARG A 158 29.11 -33.04 -32.71
CA ARG A 158 30.43 -32.46 -33.03
C ARG A 158 31.45 -33.44 -33.62
N CYS A 159 31.05 -34.68 -33.91
CA CYS A 159 31.92 -35.58 -34.63
C CYS A 159 32.06 -35.07 -36.08
N VAL A 160 33.31 -34.79 -36.43
CA VAL A 160 33.73 -34.13 -37.67
C VAL A 160 33.57 -35.12 -38.82
N PHE A 161 32.35 -35.33 -39.29
CA PHE A 161 32.10 -36.42 -40.24
C PHE A 161 32.60 -36.16 -41.66
N ASP A 162 32.91 -34.93 -42.03
CA ASP A 162 33.39 -34.61 -43.38
C ASP A 162 34.38 -33.44 -43.40
N LYS A 163 35.45 -33.47 -42.57
CA LYS A 163 36.64 -32.66 -42.92
C LYS A 163 37.41 -33.39 -44.00
N ALA A 164 36.97 -33.24 -45.25
CA ALA A 164 37.71 -33.69 -46.42
C ALA A 164 38.18 -32.45 -47.20
N GLY A 165 39.49 -32.34 -47.39
CA GLY A 165 40.12 -31.25 -48.12
C GLY A 165 41.61 -31.52 -48.34
N LEU A 166 42.18 -30.92 -49.38
CA LEU A 166 43.62 -30.97 -49.65
C LEU A 166 44.40 -30.45 -48.43
N GLY A 167 45.21 -31.33 -47.82
CA GLY A 167 46.01 -31.02 -46.63
C GLY A 167 45.42 -31.47 -45.29
N TYR A 168 44.27 -32.18 -45.27
CA TYR A 168 43.76 -32.76 -44.03
C TYR A 168 44.37 -34.14 -43.75
N GLU A 169 45.10 -34.28 -42.65
CA GLU A 169 45.55 -35.57 -42.13
C GLU A 169 44.51 -36.15 -41.17
N GLU A 170 43.97 -37.30 -41.56
CA GLU A 170 42.94 -38.00 -40.80
C GLU A 170 43.52 -38.58 -39.50
N MET A 171 43.04 -38.11 -38.35
CA MET A 171 43.45 -38.63 -37.05
C MET A 171 42.91 -40.06 -36.88
N LYS A 172 43.82 -41.05 -36.76
CA LYS A 172 43.50 -42.50 -36.73
C LYS A 172 42.51 -42.97 -35.64
N ASN A 173 42.17 -42.15 -34.66
CA ASN A 173 41.38 -42.53 -33.48
C ASN A 173 40.05 -41.75 -33.33
N VAL A 174 39.51 -41.17 -34.40
CA VAL A 174 38.21 -40.48 -34.30
C VAL A 174 37.09 -41.52 -34.18
N LYS A 175 36.45 -41.57 -33.01
CA LYS A 175 35.23 -42.36 -32.81
C LYS A 175 34.12 -41.79 -33.69
N HIS A 176 33.78 -42.50 -34.76
CA HIS A 176 32.66 -42.17 -35.63
C HIS A 176 31.36 -42.60 -34.96
N PHE A 177 30.61 -41.64 -34.43
CA PHE A 177 29.26 -41.89 -33.93
C PHE A 177 28.26 -41.99 -35.09
N ASN A 178 27.21 -42.80 -35.00
CA ASN A 178 26.19 -42.80 -36.04
C ASN A 178 25.33 -41.54 -35.89
N ASN A 179 25.32 -40.67 -36.90
CA ASN A 179 24.39 -39.54 -36.98
C ASN A 179 22.95 -40.07 -37.09
N PHE A 180 22.11 -39.80 -36.08
CA PHE A 180 20.70 -40.20 -36.09
C PHE A 180 19.81 -39.30 -36.96
N PHE A 181 20.29 -38.10 -37.32
CA PHE A 181 19.49 -37.07 -38.01
C PHE A 181 19.50 -37.18 -39.54
N VAL A 182 20.50 -37.85 -40.13
CA VAL A 182 20.63 -37.96 -41.60
C VAL A 182 20.59 -39.44 -41.98
N LYS A 183 19.61 -39.83 -42.80
CA LYS A 183 19.56 -41.19 -43.38
C LYS A 183 20.84 -41.41 -44.19
N LYS A 184 21.58 -42.48 -43.91
CA LYS A 184 22.73 -42.91 -44.73
C LYS A 184 22.25 -43.06 -46.18
N ILE A 185 22.73 -42.18 -47.06
CA ILE A 185 22.54 -42.32 -48.50
C ILE A 185 23.57 -43.36 -48.94
N GLU A 186 23.14 -44.62 -49.04
CA GLU A 186 23.97 -45.64 -49.69
C GLU A 186 24.17 -45.24 -51.16
N PRO A 187 25.42 -45.14 -51.64
CA PRO A 187 25.67 -44.79 -53.02
C PRO A 187 25.13 -45.90 -53.94
N LYS A 188 23.96 -45.67 -54.52
CA LYS A 188 23.38 -46.53 -55.55
C LYS A 188 24.18 -46.32 -56.84
N ILE A 189 25.20 -47.13 -57.05
CA ILE A 189 25.94 -47.15 -58.32
C ILE A 189 25.01 -47.72 -59.39
N VAL A 190 24.48 -46.85 -60.27
CA VAL A 190 23.63 -47.24 -61.40
C VAL A 190 24.44 -47.16 -62.69
N CYS A 191 24.37 -48.19 -63.53
CA CYS A 191 25.01 -48.20 -64.83
C CYS A 191 24.30 -47.25 -65.82
N ASN A 192 24.99 -46.25 -66.36
CA ASN A 192 24.39 -45.32 -67.33
C ASN A 192 24.03 -45.97 -68.67
N TYR A 193 24.56 -47.18 -68.98
CA TYR A 193 24.25 -47.89 -70.23
C TYR A 193 23.00 -48.76 -70.14
N CYS A 194 22.92 -49.63 -69.13
CA CYS A 194 21.82 -50.59 -68.98
C CYS A 194 20.78 -50.20 -67.91
N GLY A 195 21.03 -49.14 -67.13
CA GLY A 195 20.15 -48.68 -66.05
C GLY A 195 20.06 -49.62 -64.85
N ARG A 196 20.87 -50.68 -64.79
CA ARG A 196 20.89 -51.62 -63.66
C ARG A 196 21.87 -51.16 -62.58
N ILE A 197 21.51 -51.45 -61.33
CA ILE A 197 22.30 -51.11 -60.14
C ILE A 197 23.47 -52.12 -59.98
N GLY A 198 24.58 -51.70 -59.38
CA GLY A 198 25.68 -52.55 -58.94
C GLY A 198 26.93 -52.52 -59.82
N HIS A 199 26.96 -51.75 -60.91
CA HIS A 199 28.14 -51.63 -61.78
C HIS A 199 28.15 -50.31 -62.57
N ILE A 200 29.31 -49.94 -63.11
CA ILE A 200 29.52 -48.73 -63.92
C ILE A 200 29.41 -49.09 -65.41
N SER A 201 29.18 -48.11 -66.29
CA SER A 201 29.09 -48.31 -67.74
C SER A 201 30.30 -48.99 -68.40
N THR A 202 31.47 -49.01 -67.76
CA THR A 202 32.68 -49.67 -68.25
C THR A 202 32.66 -51.18 -68.02
N SER A 203 32.07 -51.64 -66.92
CA SER A 203 31.90 -53.06 -66.58
C SER A 203 30.55 -53.63 -67.05
N CYS A 204 29.83 -52.92 -67.92
CA CYS A 204 28.51 -53.35 -68.38
C CYS A 204 28.60 -54.44 -69.44
N ILE A 205 28.05 -55.62 -69.14
CA ILE A 205 28.00 -56.78 -70.05
C ILE A 205 27.29 -56.43 -71.36
N PHE A 206 26.21 -55.65 -71.29
CA PHE A 206 25.45 -55.24 -72.48
C PHE A 206 26.21 -54.26 -73.39
N ARG A 207 27.17 -53.51 -72.83
CA ARG A 207 28.05 -52.64 -73.62
C ARG A 207 29.21 -53.41 -74.24
N ASN A 208 29.78 -54.35 -73.49
CA ASN A 208 30.99 -55.07 -73.89
C ASN A 208 30.70 -56.26 -74.83
N ASN A 209 29.45 -56.75 -74.89
CA ASN A 209 29.05 -57.81 -75.83
C ASN A 209 28.03 -57.31 -76.86
N PRO A 210 28.42 -57.10 -78.13
CA PRO A 210 27.52 -56.58 -79.18
C PRO A 210 26.39 -57.56 -79.56
N CYS A 211 26.49 -58.84 -79.18
CA CYS A 211 25.49 -59.88 -79.47
C CYS A 211 24.13 -59.65 -78.78
N TYR A 212 24.12 -58.91 -77.65
CA TYR A 212 22.90 -58.59 -76.89
C TYR A 212 22.28 -57.23 -77.29
N GLY A 213 22.89 -56.51 -78.25
CA GLY A 213 22.72 -55.07 -78.45
C GLY A 213 21.85 -54.61 -79.62
N LYS A 214 20.77 -55.32 -79.96
CA LYS A 214 19.81 -54.83 -80.99
C LYS A 214 18.36 -54.82 -80.53
N THR A 215 18.09 -54.27 -79.35
CA THR A 215 16.74 -53.72 -79.09
C THR A 215 16.66 -52.33 -79.73
N ARG A 216 16.00 -52.24 -80.90
CA ARG A 216 15.64 -50.95 -81.51
C ARG A 216 14.78 -50.18 -80.50
N ARG A 217 15.34 -49.14 -79.89
CA ARG A 217 14.56 -48.19 -79.10
C ARG A 217 14.00 -47.15 -80.06
N ILE A 218 12.68 -47.09 -80.15
CA ILE A 218 11.97 -46.05 -80.88
C ILE A 218 11.74 -44.91 -79.88
N TRP A 219 12.04 -43.68 -80.28
CA TRP A 219 11.72 -42.53 -79.44
C TRP A 219 10.21 -42.33 -79.42
N VAL A 220 9.61 -42.30 -78.24
CA VAL A 220 8.17 -42.09 -78.05
C VAL A 220 7.98 -40.93 -77.07
N PRO A 221 7.13 -39.94 -77.37
CA PRO A 221 6.76 -38.89 -76.42
C PRO A 221 6.22 -39.47 -75.11
N LYS A 222 6.64 -38.91 -73.98
CA LYS A 222 6.19 -39.33 -72.64
C LYS A 222 4.67 -39.23 -72.56
N GLY A 223 4.00 -40.36 -72.29
CA GLY A 223 2.53 -40.46 -72.16
C GLY A 223 1.85 -41.44 -73.14
N THR A 224 2.59 -42.02 -74.09
CA THR A 224 2.00 -42.91 -75.11
C THR A 224 2.17 -44.39 -74.74
N LEU A 225 1.08 -45.13 -74.54
CA LEU A 225 1.08 -46.58 -74.36
C LEU A 225 0.98 -47.28 -75.73
N VAL A 226 2.07 -47.86 -76.22
CA VAL A 226 2.08 -48.62 -77.47
C VAL A 226 1.42 -49.98 -77.24
N THR A 227 0.10 -50.06 -77.44
CA THR A 227 -0.64 -51.32 -77.47
C THR A 227 -0.98 -51.67 -78.92
N ASN A 228 -0.70 -52.91 -79.33
CA ASN A 228 -0.85 -53.48 -80.69
C ASN A 228 0.18 -53.09 -81.76
N LEU A 229 1.34 -53.78 -81.77
CA LEU A 229 2.10 -53.98 -83.01
C LEU A 229 1.50 -55.15 -83.79
N LYS A 230 0.62 -54.86 -84.76
CA LYS A 230 0.12 -55.85 -85.73
C LYS A 230 1.08 -55.97 -86.93
N GLY A 231 1.61 -57.17 -87.16
CA GLY A 231 2.05 -57.67 -88.47
C GLY A 231 3.27 -58.62 -88.44
N PRO A 232 3.52 -59.44 -89.49
CA PRO A 232 2.59 -60.06 -90.45
C PRO A 232 2.79 -61.60 -90.60
N LYS A 233 1.73 -62.29 -91.02
CA LYS A 233 1.65 -63.70 -91.51
C LYS A 233 1.81 -64.84 -90.49
N PHE A 234 0.70 -65.29 -89.91
CA PHE A 234 0.30 -66.71 -89.98
C PHE A 234 -1.23 -66.80 -90.10
N LYS A 235 -1.67 -67.62 -91.06
CA LYS A 235 -3.03 -67.73 -91.59
C LYS A 235 -4.05 -68.07 -90.51
N TRP A 236 -5.16 -67.34 -90.48
CA TRP A 236 -6.41 -67.85 -89.94
C TRP A 236 -6.99 -68.86 -90.95
N VAL A 237 -7.25 -70.09 -90.51
CA VAL A 237 -8.14 -71.03 -91.19
C VAL A 237 -9.21 -71.44 -90.18
N PRO A 238 -10.50 -71.23 -90.44
CA PRO A 238 -11.55 -71.82 -89.64
C PRO A 238 -12.03 -73.18 -90.20
N LYS A 239 -12.51 -74.03 -89.28
CA LYS A 239 -13.42 -75.19 -89.41
C LYS A 239 -12.77 -76.55 -89.71
N ALA A 240 -13.28 -77.68 -89.21
CA ALA A 240 -14.65 -78.02 -88.76
C ALA A 240 -14.84 -78.21 -87.25
#